data_AF-A0A964DWI1-F1
#
_entry.id   AF-A0A964DWI1-F1
#
_cell.length_a   1.000
_cell.length_b   1.000
_cell.length_c   1.000
_cell.angle_alpha   90.00
_cell.angle_beta   90.00
_cell.angle_gamma   90.00
#
_symmetry.space_group_name_H-M   'P 1'
#
loop_
_entity.id
_entity.type
_entity.pdbx_description
1 polymer ?
#
loop_
_entity_poly.entity_id
_entity_poly.type
_entity_poly.pdbx_seq_one_letter_code
_entity_poly.pdbx_strand_id
1 'polypeptide(L)'
;MFGLPSPTVILGAALILVAAYAVVDTRAYHRGQAECEGRHAAALARAQADAIRAADMASRIEAERLAAEDEALRLARELEDAAHADPDADRQCLSADSVRRIDLR
;
A
#
# COMPACT_ATOMS: atom_id res chain seq x y z
N MET A 1 56.04 45.42 -22.77
CA MET A 1 55.71 46.24 -21.59
C MET A 1 54.19 46.42 -21.59
N PHE A 2 53.45 45.52 -20.93
CA PHE A 2 51.98 45.60 -20.91
C PHE A 2 51.58 46.70 -19.92
N GLY A 3 51.14 47.85 -20.42
CA GLY A 3 50.55 48.90 -19.60
C GLY A 3 49.28 48.37 -18.93
N LEU A 4 49.11 48.69 -17.65
CA LEU A 4 47.91 48.30 -16.89
C LEU A 4 46.66 48.82 -17.63
N PRO A 5 45.62 47.99 -17.81
CA PRO A 5 44.38 48.42 -18.45
C PRO A 5 43.73 49.55 -17.64
N SER A 6 43.00 50.43 -18.32
CA SER A 6 42.35 51.56 -17.66
C SER A 6 41.36 51.07 -16.59
N PRO A 7 41.20 51.81 -15.47
CA PRO A 7 40.36 51.38 -14.35
C PRO A 7 38.90 51.14 -14.76
N THR A 8 38.41 51.83 -15.80
CA THR A 8 37.07 51.63 -16.36
C THR A 8 36.90 50.26 -17.03
N VAL A 9 37.94 49.75 -17.70
CA VAL A 9 37.92 48.42 -18.33
C VAL A 9 37.91 47.33 -17.25
N ILE A 10 38.66 47.51 -16.17
CA ILE A 10 38.66 46.60 -15.02
C ILE A 10 37.28 46.56 -14.35
N LEU A 11 36.68 47.72 -14.11
CA LEU A 11 35.32 47.83 -13.56
C LEU A 11 34.27 47.19 -14.47
N GLY A 12 34.35 47.44 -15.78
CA GLY A 12 33.44 46.83 -16.76
C GLY A 12 33.55 45.30 -16.78
N ALA A 13 34.78 44.77 -16.79
CA ALA A 13 35.01 43.33 -16.73
C ALA A 13 34.50 42.71 -15.42
N ALA A 14 34.71 43.37 -14.28
CA ALA A 14 34.21 42.92 -12.99
C ALA A 14 32.67 42.88 -12.95
N LEU A 15 31.99 43.89 -13.51
CA LEU A 15 30.53 43.93 -13.60
C LEU A 15 29.97 42.80 -14.48
N ILE A 16 30.60 42.55 -15.63
CA ILE A 16 30.21 41.43 -16.51
C ILE A 16 30.36 40.10 -15.80
N LEU A 17 31.45 39.93 -15.05
CA LEU A 17 31.73 38.70 -14.32
C LEU A 17 30.68 38.48 -13.22
N VAL A 18 30.37 39.50 -12.42
CA VAL A 18 29.31 39.43 -11.40
C VAL A 18 27.95 39.12 -12.02
N ALA A 19 27.60 39.76 -13.13
CA ALA A 19 26.34 39.48 -13.84
C ALA A 19 26.28 38.05 -14.36
N ALA A 20 27.40 37.53 -14.91
CA ALA A 20 27.47 36.15 -15.38
C ALA A 20 27.29 35.14 -14.25
N TYR A 21 27.94 35.35 -13.10
CA TYR A 21 27.76 34.50 -11.92
C TYR A 21 26.32 34.54 -11.40
N ALA A 22 25.73 35.72 -11.27
CA ALA A 22 24.34 35.87 -10.83
C ALA A 22 23.34 35.11 -11.73
N VAL A 23 23.56 35.14 -13.04
CA VAL A 23 22.74 34.39 -14.01
C VAL A 23 22.93 32.88 -13.89
N VAL A 24 24.15 32.41 -13.64
CA VAL A 24 24.42 30.98 -13.44
C VAL A 24 23.82 30.50 -12.13
N ASP A 25 24.01 31.24 -11.04
CA ASP A 25 23.53 30.89 -9.71
C ASP A 25 22.00 30.82 -9.67
N THR A 26 21.31 31.78 -10.26
CA THR A 26 19.83 31.76 -10.34
C THR A 26 19.32 30.56 -11.13
N ARG A 27 19.95 30.25 -12.28
CA ARG A 27 19.58 29.06 -13.07
C ARG A 27 19.88 27.75 -12.33
N ALA A 28 21.01 27.68 -11.64
CA ALA A 28 21.40 26.51 -10.86
C ALA A 28 20.43 26.31 -9.68
N TYR A 29 20.06 27.39 -9.00
CA TYR A 29 19.11 27.37 -7.89
C TYR A 29 17.74 26.84 -8.33
N HIS A 30 17.16 27.39 -9.40
CA HIS A 30 15.85 26.93 -9.89
C HIS A 30 15.88 25.48 -10.39
N ARG A 31 16.97 25.05 -11.05
CA ARG A 31 17.13 23.64 -11.46
C ARG A 31 17.24 22.73 -10.24
N GLY A 32 18.04 23.12 -9.25
CA GLY A 32 18.19 22.35 -8.01
C GLY A 32 16.87 22.23 -7.24
N GLN A 33 16.09 23.31 -7.18
CA GLN A 33 14.74 23.30 -6.61
C GLN A 33 13.83 22.29 -7.33
N ALA A 34 13.74 22.39 -8.66
CA ALA A 34 12.89 21.49 -9.46
C ALA A 34 13.32 20.02 -9.34
N GLU A 35 14.63 19.76 -9.23
CA GLU A 35 15.15 18.41 -9.05
C GLU A 35 14.81 17.84 -7.67
N CYS A 36 14.97 18.64 -6.62
CA CYS A 36 14.59 18.25 -5.25
C CYS A 36 13.09 17.97 -5.14
N GLU A 37 12.25 18.85 -5.70
CA GLU A 37 10.80 18.66 -5.76
C GLU A 37 10.44 17.41 -6.57
N GLY A 38 11.08 17.20 -7.73
CA GLY A 38 10.86 16.02 -8.57
C GLY A 38 11.25 14.72 -7.87
N ARG A 39 12.39 14.69 -7.16
CA ARG A 39 12.81 13.53 -6.37
C ARG A 39 11.83 13.24 -5.23
N HIS A 40 11.35 14.27 -4.54
CA HIS A 40 10.40 14.11 -3.45
C HIS A 40 9.04 13.62 -3.96
N ALA A 41 8.53 14.21 -5.05
CA ALA A 41 7.29 13.78 -5.68
C ALA A 41 7.37 12.33 -6.17
N ALA A 42 8.49 11.93 -6.78
CA ALA A 42 8.72 10.55 -7.21
C ALA A 42 8.78 9.58 -6.02
N ALA A 43 9.45 9.96 -4.94
CA ALA A 43 9.50 9.15 -3.71
C ALA A 43 8.11 9.00 -3.08
N LEU A 44 7.34 10.09 -3.01
CA LEU A 44 5.97 10.08 -2.48
C LEU A 44 5.05 9.20 -3.32
N ALA A 45 5.11 9.32 -4.65
CA ALA A 45 4.31 8.50 -5.56
C ALA A 45 4.63 7.00 -5.42
N ARG A 46 5.91 6.64 -5.24
CA ARG A 46 6.31 5.26 -4.95
C ARG A 46 5.76 4.77 -3.61
N ALA A 47 5.93 5.57 -2.56
CA ALA A 47 5.42 5.23 -1.23
C ALA A 47 3.89 5.06 -1.23
N GLN A 48 3.16 5.91 -1.96
CA GLN A 48 1.71 5.78 -2.12
C GLN A 48 1.34 4.51 -2.87
N ALA A 49 2.02 4.18 -3.97
CA ALA A 49 1.78 2.95 -4.71
C ALA A 49 2.07 1.70 -3.87
N ASP A 50 3.12 1.72 -3.06
CA ASP A 50 3.46 0.63 -2.13
C ASP A 50 2.41 0.49 -1.04
N ALA A 51 1.94 1.60 -0.46
CA ALA A 51 0.89 1.61 0.55
C ALA A 51 -0.44 1.05 0.01
N ILE A 52 -0.84 1.44 -1.21
CA ILE A 52 -2.06 0.93 -1.86
C ILE A 52 -1.93 -0.58 -2.07
N ARG A 53 -0.80 -1.05 -2.60
CA ARG A 53 -0.58 -2.49 -2.82
C ARG A 53 -0.62 -3.29 -1.50
N ALA A 54 -0.03 -2.74 -0.44
CA ALA A 54 -0.06 -3.38 0.87
C ALA A 54 -1.50 -3.43 1.44
N ALA A 55 -2.26 -2.34 1.29
CA ALA A 55 -3.65 -2.26 1.72
C ALA A 55 -4.56 -3.23 0.95
N ASP A 56 -4.37 -3.35 -0.37
CA ASP A 56 -5.12 -4.29 -1.21
C ASP A 56 -4.85 -5.74 -0.80
N MET A 57 -3.59 -6.09 -0.55
CA MET A 57 -3.22 -7.44 -0.09
C MET A 57 -3.82 -7.74 1.29
N ALA A 58 -3.71 -6.80 2.24
CA ALA A 58 -4.31 -6.96 3.56
C ALA A 58 -5.84 -7.11 3.48
N SER A 59 -6.50 -6.32 2.63
CA SER A 59 -7.96 -6.38 2.44
C SER A 59 -8.40 -7.72 1.86
N ARG A 60 -7.63 -8.30 0.92
CA ARG A 60 -7.92 -9.63 0.36
C ARG A 60 -7.79 -10.73 1.41
N ILE A 61 -6.72 -10.72 2.19
CA ILE A 61 -6.51 -11.70 3.26
C ILE A 61 -7.63 -11.63 4.29
N GLU A 62 -8.04 -10.42 4.69
CA GLU A 62 -9.12 -10.26 5.65
C GLU A 62 -10.47 -10.69 5.05
N ALA A 63 -10.73 -10.39 3.77
CA ALA A 63 -11.93 -10.86 3.09
C ALA A 63 -11.99 -12.40 3.01
N GLU A 64 -10.86 -13.06 2.72
CA GLU A 64 -10.76 -14.52 2.72
C GLU A 64 -10.99 -15.10 4.13
N ARG A 65 -10.42 -14.46 5.16
CA ARG A 65 -10.64 -14.86 6.55
C ARG A 65 -12.11 -14.74 6.96
N LEU A 66 -12.75 -13.61 6.66
CA LEU A 66 -14.17 -13.40 6.95
C LEU A 66 -15.06 -14.42 6.21
N ALA A 67 -14.76 -14.71 4.94
CA ALA A 67 -15.49 -15.74 4.19
C ALA A 67 -15.36 -17.14 4.81
N ALA A 68 -14.16 -17.49 5.30
CA ALA A 68 -13.93 -18.76 5.99
C ALA A 68 -14.65 -18.82 7.35
N GLU A 69 -14.66 -17.71 8.10
CA GLU A 69 -15.40 -17.60 9.36
C GLU A 69 -16.92 -17.72 9.13
N ASP A 70 -17.46 -17.07 8.11
CA ASP A 70 -18.88 -17.16 7.75
C ASP A 70 -19.29 -18.58 7.34
N GLU A 71 -18.46 -19.25 6.54
CA GLU A 71 -18.72 -20.64 6.13
C GLU A 71 -18.66 -21.61 7.32
N ALA A 72 -17.70 -21.43 8.24
CA ALA A 72 -17.63 -22.22 9.46
C ALA A 72 -18.85 -22.01 10.36
N LEU A 73 -19.32 -20.76 10.50
CA LEU A 73 -20.53 -20.44 11.25
C LEU A 73 -21.79 -21.01 10.61
N ARG A 74 -21.88 -20.97 9.27
CA ARG A 74 -22.98 -21.58 8.52
C ARG A 74 -23.03 -23.08 8.77
N LEU A 75 -21.89 -23.77 8.62
CA LEU A 75 -21.80 -25.21 8.85
C LEU A 75 -22.13 -25.57 10.32
N ALA A 76 -21.66 -24.78 11.29
CA ALA A 76 -21.96 -24.99 12.70
C ALA A 76 -23.47 -24.93 12.97
N ARG A 77 -24.17 -23.94 12.40
CA ARG A 77 -25.64 -23.83 12.51
C ARG A 77 -26.35 -25.00 11.84
N GLU A 78 -25.91 -25.42 10.66
CA GLU A 78 -26.50 -26.56 9.97
C GLU A 78 -26.35 -27.86 10.77
N LEU A 79 -25.20 -28.04 11.45
CA LEU A 79 -24.98 -29.19 12.33
C LEU A 79 -25.82 -29.10 13.62
N GLU A 80 -25.97 -27.90 14.18
CA GLU A 80 -26.82 -27.67 15.35
C GLU A 80 -28.30 -27.95 15.02
N ASP A 81 -28.79 -27.45 13.89
CA ASP A 81 -30.14 -27.71 13.40
C ASP A 81 -30.36 -29.20 13.11
N ALA A 82 -29.37 -29.88 12.51
CA ALA A 82 -29.44 -31.32 12.26
C ALA A 82 -29.46 -32.14 13.55
N ALA A 83 -28.67 -31.75 14.55
CA ALA A 83 -28.67 -32.38 15.86
C ALA A 83 -30.00 -32.16 16.59
N HIS A 84 -30.59 -30.96 16.49
CA HIS A 84 -31.89 -30.67 17.09
C HIS A 84 -33.04 -31.41 16.39
N ALA A 85 -32.91 -31.64 15.08
CA ALA A 85 -33.87 -32.41 14.31
C ALA A 85 -33.73 -33.93 14.48
N ASP A 86 -32.70 -34.42 15.18
CA ASP A 86 -32.49 -35.85 15.40
C ASP A 86 -33.51 -36.39 16.41
N PRO A 87 -34.41 -37.32 16.01
CA PRO A 87 -35.42 -37.89 16.90
C PRO A 87 -34.85 -38.72 18.06
N ASP A 88 -33.57 -39.11 18.00
CA ASP A 88 -32.89 -39.84 19.07
C ASP A 88 -31.93 -38.94 19.89
N ALA A 89 -31.92 -37.61 19.68
CA ALA A 89 -31.00 -36.68 20.34
C ALA A 89 -31.02 -36.74 21.89
N ASP A 90 -32.19 -36.96 22.48
CA ASP A 90 -32.39 -37.02 23.94
C ASP A 90 -32.24 -38.43 24.54
N ARG A 91 -31.94 -39.45 23.72
CA ARG A 91 -31.85 -40.85 24.17
C ARG A 91 -30.41 -41.27 24.39
N GLN A 92 -30.14 -41.99 25.49
CA GLN A 92 -28.83 -42.60 25.75
C GLN A 92 -28.46 -43.71 24.75
N CYS A 93 -29.42 -44.22 23.98
CA CYS A 93 -29.24 -45.30 23.03
C CYS A 93 -30.04 -45.02 21.75
N LEU A 94 -29.49 -45.43 20.60
CA LEU A 94 -30.17 -45.35 19.30
C LEU A 94 -31.47 -46.15 19.33
N SER A 95 -32.54 -45.61 18.73
CA SER A 95 -33.78 -46.37 18.56
C SER A 95 -33.60 -47.53 17.57
N ALA A 96 -34.41 -48.56 17.73
CA ALA A 96 -34.41 -49.71 16.83
C ALA A 96 -34.64 -49.31 15.35
N ASP A 97 -35.37 -48.22 15.12
CA ASP A 97 -35.67 -47.70 13.78
C ASP A 97 -34.44 -46.98 13.18
N SER A 98 -33.70 -46.21 13.98
CA SER A 98 -32.42 -45.60 13.58
C SER A 98 -31.35 -46.65 13.27
N VAL A 99 -31.25 -47.71 14.07
CA VAL A 99 -30.32 -48.83 13.81
C VAL A 99 -30.68 -49.52 12.49
N ARG A 100 -31.98 -49.77 12.24
CA ARG A 100 -32.46 -50.40 11.01
C ARG A 100 -32.15 -49.55 9.76
N ARG A 101 -32.23 -48.21 9.87
CA ARG A 101 -31.83 -47.29 8.79
C ARG A 101 -30.34 -47.34 8.46
N ILE A 102 -29.47 -47.51 9.46
CA ILE A 102 -28.02 -47.61 9.25
C ILE A 102 -27.67 -48.94 8.57
N ASP A 103 -28.30 -50.04 8.98
CA ASP A 103 -28.09 -51.38 8.41
C ASP A 103 -28.57 -51.50 6.95
N LEU A 104 -29.52 -50.67 6.54
CA LEU A 104 -30.06 -50.60 5.18
C LEU A 104 -29.25 -49.73 4.21
N ARG A 105 -28.15 -49.11 4.67
CA ARG A 105 -27.33 -48.16 3.90
C ARG A 105 -25.98 -48.77 3.53
#